data_AF-T1APQ7-F1
#
_entry.id   AF-T1APQ7-F1
#
_cell.length_a   1.000
_cell.length_b   1.000
_cell.length_c   1.000
_cell.angle_alpha   90.00
_cell.angle_beta   90.00
_cell.angle_gamma   90.00
#
_symmetry.space_group_name_H-M   'P 1'
#
loop_
_entity.id
_entity.type
_entity.pdbx_description
1 polymer ?
#
loop_
_entity_poly.entity_id
_entity_poly.type
_entity_poly.pdbx_seq_one_letter_code
_entity_poly.pdbx_strand_id
1 'polypeptide(L)'
;NPALPGHGFGRRRRLPMLLQTEAAECGLAAVAMVGCFFGHDIDLPSLRQRESLSLKGMTLTQLIAIAGRLDLATRPLRVEMEHLRHLRTPCIL
;
A
#
# COMPACT_ATOMS: atom_id res chain seq x y z
N ASN A 1 -5.87 -24.03 0.29
CA ASN A 1 -6.40 -23.42 1.52
C ASN A 1 -5.33 -22.47 2.07
N PRO A 2 -5.29 -21.18 1.66
CA PRO A 2 -4.25 -20.29 2.15
C PRO A 2 -4.65 -19.80 3.55
N ALA A 3 -3.84 -20.15 4.53
CA ALA A 3 -4.02 -19.75 5.92
C ALA A 3 -3.67 -18.26 6.09
N LEU A 4 -4.67 -17.46 6.48
CA LEU A 4 -4.45 -16.16 7.12
C LEU A 4 -4.55 -16.36 8.63
N PRO A 5 -3.44 -16.28 9.40
CA PRO A 5 -3.49 -16.48 10.83
C PRO A 5 -3.74 -15.17 11.57
N GLY A 6 -4.82 -15.15 12.35
CA GLY A 6 -4.73 -14.78 13.76
C GLY A 6 -5.15 -13.35 14.11
N HIS A 7 -6.33 -13.25 14.72
CA HIS A 7 -6.69 -12.20 15.66
C HIS A 7 -5.74 -12.30 16.87
N GLY A 8 -4.82 -11.36 17.01
CA GLY A 8 -3.87 -11.31 18.13
C GLY A 8 -3.64 -9.88 18.58
N PHE A 9 -4.38 -9.46 19.61
CA PHE A 9 -4.07 -8.26 20.40
C PHE A 9 -2.66 -8.44 20.99
N GLY A 10 -1.68 -7.64 20.54
CA GLY A 10 -0.32 -7.59 21.12
C GLY A 10 0.85 -7.81 20.17
N ARG A 11 0.63 -8.12 18.87
CA ARG A 11 1.73 -8.24 17.90
C ARG A 11 1.99 -6.89 17.24
N ARG A 12 3.22 -6.36 17.30
CA ARG A 12 3.68 -5.25 16.44
C ARG A 12 3.23 -5.59 15.01
N ARG A 13 2.26 -4.86 14.47
CA ARG A 13 1.80 -5.03 13.09
C ARG A 13 3.04 -4.92 12.21
N ARG A 14 3.32 -5.94 11.41
CA ARG A 14 4.42 -5.94 10.43
C ARG A 14 3.79 -5.66 9.07
N LEU A 15 4.47 -4.86 8.25
CA LEU A 15 4.06 -4.63 6.87
C LEU A 15 4.13 -5.97 6.13
N PRO A 16 3.02 -6.51 5.60
CA PRO A 16 3.06 -7.72 4.80
C PRO A 16 3.79 -7.43 3.49
N MET A 17 4.51 -8.42 2.96
CA MET A 17 5.17 -8.29 1.67
C MET A 17 4.24 -8.83 0.58
N LEU A 18 3.86 -7.95 -0.35
CA LEU A 18 3.09 -8.30 -1.53
C LEU A 18 3.97 -8.06 -2.77
N LEU A 19 4.20 -9.11 -3.55
CA LEU A 19 5.09 -9.04 -4.71
C LEU A 19 4.29 -8.59 -5.94
N GLN A 20 4.78 -7.55 -6.61
CA GLN A 20 4.29 -7.17 -7.94
C GLN A 20 4.54 -8.31 -8.94
N THR A 21 3.58 -8.58 -9.82
CA THR A 21 3.79 -9.57 -10.90
C THR A 21 3.95 -8.90 -12.25
N GLU A 22 3.59 -7.62 -12.36
CA GLU A 22 3.88 -6.79 -13.53
C GLU A 22 4.81 -5.61 -13.16
N ALA A 23 5.55 -5.09 -14.13
CA ALA A 23 6.52 -4.01 -13.91
C ALA A 23 5.86 -2.70 -13.43
N ALA A 24 4.64 -2.42 -13.91
CA ALA A 24 3.90 -1.20 -13.66
C ALA A 24 3.16 -1.15 -12.29
N GLU A 25 3.30 -2.18 -11.46
CA GLU A 25 2.47 -2.39 -10.27
C GLU A 25 3.09 -1.95 -8.95
N CYS A 26 4.32 -1.43 -8.96
CA CYS A 26 5.02 -1.10 -7.71
C CYS A 26 4.19 -0.20 -6.77
N GLY A 27 3.51 0.82 -7.31
CA GLY A 27 2.61 1.69 -6.55
C GLY A 27 1.36 0.98 -6.02
N LEU A 28 0.78 0.08 -6.83
CA LEU A 28 -0.39 -0.72 -6.44
C LEU A 28 -0.04 -1.72 -5.32
N ALA A 29 1.09 -2.40 -5.45
CA ALA A 29 1.62 -3.29 -4.42
C ALA A 29 1.92 -2.52 -3.13
N ALA A 30 2.54 -1.34 -3.21
CA ALA A 30 2.86 -0.51 -2.05
C ALA A 30 1.61 -0.08 -1.27
N VAL A 31 0.59 0.45 -1.95
CA VAL A 31 -0.66 0.86 -1.27
C VAL A 31 -1.41 -0.33 -0.70
N ALA A 32 -1.40 -1.49 -1.39
CA ALA A 32 -1.98 -2.73 -0.88
C ALA A 32 -1.27 -3.21 0.41
N MET A 33 0.07 -3.19 0.45
CA MET A 33 0.84 -3.55 1.65
C MET A 33 0.46 -2.65 2.84
N VAL A 34 0.35 -1.34 2.60
CA VAL A 34 -0.06 -0.37 3.63
C VAL A 34 -1.50 -0.60 4.09
N GLY A 35 -2.43 -0.85 3.17
CA GLY A 35 -3.82 -1.19 3.52
C GLY A 35 -3.89 -2.47 4.38
N CYS A 36 -3.17 -3.52 4.00
CA CYS A 36 -3.11 -4.75 4.79
C CYS A 36 -2.50 -4.53 6.18
N PHE A 37 -1.52 -3.64 6.32
CA PHE A 37 -0.99 -3.25 7.63
C PHE A 37 -2.06 -2.60 8.53
N PHE A 38 -2.96 -1.80 7.95
CA PHE A 38 -4.05 -1.18 8.71
C PHE A 38 -5.24 -2.10 8.97
N GLY A 39 -5.29 -3.28 8.35
CA GLY A 39 -6.26 -4.34 8.61
C GLY A 39 -7.23 -4.59 7.46
N HIS A 40 -6.99 -4.01 6.28
CA HIS A 40 -7.77 -4.31 5.08
C HIS A 40 -7.34 -5.68 4.52
N ASP A 41 -8.29 -6.45 4.02
CA ASP A 41 -8.00 -7.67 3.28
C ASP A 41 -7.92 -7.33 1.79
N ILE A 42 -6.69 -7.24 1.28
CA ILE A 42 -6.40 -6.77 -0.07
C ILE A 42 -5.47 -7.77 -0.76
N ASP A 43 -5.87 -8.19 -1.95
CA ASP A 43 -5.00 -8.90 -2.88
C ASP A 43 -4.76 -8.08 -4.16
N LEU A 44 -3.57 -8.26 -4.75
CA LEU A 44 -3.15 -7.58 -5.98
C LEU A 44 -4.01 -7.93 -7.20
N PRO A 45 -4.39 -9.20 -7.45
CA PRO A 45 -5.24 -9.56 -8.59
C PRO A 45 -6.59 -8.83 -8.62
N SER A 46 -7.26 -8.73 -7.47
CA SER A 46 -8.55 -8.04 -7.33
C SER A 46 -8.41 -6.55 -7.53
N LEU A 47 -7.32 -5.94 -7.04
CA LEU A 47 -7.01 -4.55 -7.31
C LEU A 47 -6.70 -4.29 -8.79
N ARG A 48 -5.94 -5.16 -9.45
CA ARG A 48 -5.61 -5.04 -10.88
C ARG A 48 -6.85 -5.07 -11.76
N GLN A 49 -7.85 -5.89 -11.43
CA GLN A 49 -9.11 -5.91 -12.18
C GLN A 49 -9.90 -4.61 -12.05
N ARG A 50 -9.70 -3.84 -10.97
CA ARG A 50 -10.40 -2.58 -10.70
C ARG A 50 -9.64 -1.36 -11.19
N GLU A 51 -8.31 -1.46 -11.28
CA GLU A 51 -7.42 -0.36 -11.64
C GLU A 51 -6.76 -0.60 -13.00
N SER A 52 -7.07 0.26 -13.98
CA SER A 52 -6.38 0.27 -15.27
C SER A 52 -4.99 0.88 -15.13
N LEU A 53 -3.97 0.04 -14.91
CA LEU A 53 -2.58 0.49 -14.84
C LEU A 53 -2.03 0.81 -16.24
N SER A 54 -1.28 1.91 -16.32
CA SER A 54 -0.54 2.24 -17.53
C SER A 54 0.78 1.47 -17.56
N LEU A 55 1.32 1.23 -18.76
CA LEU A 55 2.71 0.76 -18.92
C LEU A 55 3.74 1.69 -18.27
N LYS A 56 3.40 2.97 -18.07
CA LYS A 56 4.24 3.95 -17.36
C LYS A 56 4.17 3.83 -15.84
N GLY A 57 3.36 2.91 -15.31
CA GLY A 57 3.09 2.79 -13.88
C GLY A 57 1.95 3.66 -13.40
N MET A 58 2.07 4.14 -12.16
CA MET A 58 1.04 4.86 -11.42
C MET A 58 1.54 6.26 -11.01
N THR A 59 0.69 7.27 -11.18
CA THR A 59 0.95 8.63 -10.69
C THR A 59 0.60 8.77 -9.20
N LEU A 60 1.17 9.77 -8.51
CA LEU A 60 0.81 10.07 -7.12
C LEU A 60 -0.70 10.33 -6.94
N THR A 61 -1.34 11.01 -7.90
CA THR A 61 -2.79 11.26 -7.88
C THR A 61 -3.60 9.97 -7.91
N GLN A 62 -3.21 8.99 -8.73
CA GLN A 62 -3.85 7.67 -8.77
C GLN A 62 -3.64 6.91 -7.46
N LEU A 63 -2.42 6.95 -6.91
CA LEU A 63 -2.10 6.32 -5.62
C LEU A 63 -2.97 6.88 -4.49
N ILE A 64 -3.12 8.20 -4.42
CA ILE A 64 -3.99 8.87 -3.45
C ILE A 64 -5.45 8.46 -3.63
N ALA A 65 -5.94 8.42 -4.86
CA ALA A 65 -7.31 8.01 -5.15
C ALA A 65 -7.59 6.56 -4.70
N ILE A 66 -6.65 5.64 -4.96
CA ILE A 66 -6.75 4.24 -4.54
C ILE A 66 -6.71 4.13 -3.02
N ALA A 67 -5.79 4.83 -2.35
CA ALA A 67 -5.74 4.87 -0.89
C ALA A 67 -7.05 5.38 -0.27
N GLY A 68 -7.66 6.40 -0.87
CA GLY A 68 -8.98 6.89 -0.45
C GLY A 68 -10.10 5.86 -0.59
N ARG A 69 -10.09 5.03 -1.65
CA ARG A 69 -11.03 3.90 -1.81
C ARG A 69 -10.81 2.78 -0.78
N LEU A 70 -9.64 2.76 -0.14
CA LEU A 70 -9.29 1.86 0.95
C LEU A 70 -9.51 2.52 2.33
N ASP A 71 -10.27 3.62 2.41
CA ASP A 71 -10.52 4.37 3.65
C ASP A 71 -9.24 4.87 4.36
N LEU A 72 -8.16 5.06 3.60
CA LEU A 72 -6.91 5.61 4.12
C LEU A 72 -6.84 7.12 3.90
N ALA A 73 -6.53 7.86 4.96
CA ALA A 73 -6.21 9.28 4.85
C ALA A 73 -4.77 9.47 4.35
N THR A 74 -4.60 10.14 3.21
CA THR A 74 -3.29 10.42 2.62
C THR A 74 -2.83 11.85 2.88
N ARG A 75 -1.52 12.02 3.08
CA ARG A 75 -0.90 13.35 3.19
C ARG A 75 0.38 13.36 2.33
N PRO A 76 0.32 13.82 1.07
CA PRO A 76 1.51 13.95 0.23
C PRO A 76 2.40 15.05 0.79
N LEU A 77 3.70 14.77 0.87
CA LEU A 77 4.69 15.69 1.43
C LEU A 77 5.95 15.68 0.57
N ARG A 78 6.55 16.85 0.38
CA ARG A 78 7.94 16.97 -0.03
C ARG A 78 8.78 17.18 1.22
N VAL A 79 9.75 16.32 1.45
CA VAL A 79 10.62 16.37 2.63
C VAL A 79 12.06 16.12 2.22
N GLU A 80 12.99 16.79 2.89
CA GLU A 80 14.43 16.53 2.74
C GLU A 80 14.84 15.24 3.47
N MET A 81 15.94 14.62 3.04
CA MET A 81 16.42 13.33 3.54
C MET A 81 16.57 13.30 5.08
N GLU A 82 17.10 14.39 5.64
CA GLU A 82 17.29 14.59 7.09
C GLU A 82 15.98 14.55 7.91
N HIS A 83 14.84 14.81 7.28
CA HIS A 83 13.53 14.85 7.92
C HIS A 83 12.76 13.52 7.81
N LEU A 84 13.22 12.54 7.00
CA LEU A 84 12.51 11.27 6.81
C LEU A 84 12.28 10.48 8.10
N ARG A 85 13.20 10.59 9.07
CA ARG A 85 13.10 9.92 10.38
C ARG A 85 11.89 10.37 11.21
N HIS A 86 11.28 11.51 10.89
CA HIS A 86 10.11 12.04 11.59
C HIS A 86 8.78 11.59 10.97
N LEU A 87 8.82 10.86 9.84
CA LEU A 87 7.61 10.35 9.20
C LEU A 87 7.04 9.16 9.98
N ARG A 88 5.69 9.07 9.98
CA ARG A 88 4.99 7.91 10.54
C ARG A 88 5.13 6.74 9.58
N THR A 89 5.43 5.55 10.11
CA THR A 89 5.56 4.32 9.32
C THR A 89 4.36 3.39 9.52
N PRO A 90 3.97 2.60 8.49
CA PRO A 90 4.57 2.55 7.15
C PRO A 90 4.21 3.78 6.29
N CYS A 91 5.11 4.17 5.39
CA CYS A 91 4.89 5.24 4.41
C CYS A 91 5.46 4.84 3.05
N ILE A 92 4.99 5.51 1.99
CA ILE A 92 5.44 5.32 0.60
C ILE A 92 6.29 6.54 0.24
N LEU A 93 7.46 6.30 -0.36
CA LEU A 93 8.47 7.30 -0.72
C LEU A 93 8.51 7.53 -2.23
#